data_AF-A0A218QL53-F1
#
_entry.id   AF-A0A218QL53-F1
#
_cell.length_a   1.000
_cell.length_b   1.000
_cell.length_c   1.000
_cell.angle_alpha   90.00
_cell.angle_beta   90.00
_cell.angle_gamma   90.00
#
_symmetry.space_group_name_H-M   'P 1'
#
loop_
_entity.id
_entity.type
_entity.pdbx_description
1 polymer ?
#
loop_
_entity_poly.entity_id
_entity_poly.type
_entity_poly.pdbx_seq_one_letter_code
_entity_poly.pdbx_strand_id
1 'polypeptide(L)'
;MFTLAQVNIGLNIAALLGIIHVLLGTIYLILMVFFLVKRATRLTNWALSLYIIQAIFIPVLMFLSGVILIFQGWRLDPILQFGQFLSFLIIIYFCIKDIVINVYRNR
;
A
#
# COMPACT_ATOMS: atom_id res chain seq x y z
N MET A 1 -1.30 -11.69 -35.88
CA MET A 1 -1.06 -10.25 -35.62
C MET A 1 -0.66 -10.10 -34.17
N PHE A 2 0.58 -9.68 -33.88
CA PHE A 2 0.98 -9.31 -32.53
C PHE A 2 0.45 -7.90 -32.26
N THR A 3 -0.71 -7.79 -31.62
CA THR A 3 -1.14 -6.52 -31.04
C THR A 3 -0.20 -6.24 -29.86
N LEU A 4 0.79 -5.39 -30.07
CA LEU A 4 1.64 -4.88 -29.00
C LEU A 4 0.71 -4.30 -27.92
N ALA A 5 0.91 -4.69 -26.66
CA ALA A 5 0.23 -4.07 -25.54
C ALA A 5 0.61 -2.58 -25.53
N GLN A 6 -0.32 -1.71 -25.94
CA GLN A 6 -0.10 -0.28 -25.87
C GLN A 6 0.06 0.10 -24.41
N VAL A 7 1.24 0.59 -24.06
CA VAL A 7 1.53 1.20 -22.77
C VAL A 7 1.46 2.71 -22.99
N ASN A 8 0.58 3.38 -22.28
CA ASN A 8 0.48 4.84 -22.32
C ASN A 8 0.96 5.37 -20.98
N ILE A 9 2.17 5.92 -20.98
CA ILE A 9 2.75 6.64 -19.84
C ILE A 9 2.24 8.08 -19.92
N GLY A 10 0.95 8.27 -19.68
CA GLY A 10 0.29 9.57 -19.62
C GLY A 10 0.00 9.96 -18.18
N LEU A 11 0.01 11.26 -17.88
CA LEU A 11 -0.33 11.81 -16.56
C LEU A 11 -1.86 11.81 -16.34
N ASN A 12 -2.43 10.60 -16.37
CA ASN A 12 -3.86 10.34 -16.20
C ASN A 12 -4.19 10.18 -14.71
N ILE A 13 -5.46 10.36 -14.34
CA ILE A 13 -5.94 10.20 -12.95
C ILE A 13 -5.58 8.81 -12.38
N ALA A 14 -5.68 7.77 -13.19
CA ALA A 14 -5.28 6.42 -12.81
C ALA A 14 -3.78 6.31 -12.51
N ALA A 15 -2.92 6.92 -13.33
CA ALA A 15 -1.48 6.94 -13.11
C ALA A 15 -1.11 7.75 -11.84
N LEU A 16 -1.81 8.86 -11.58
CA LEU A 16 -1.67 9.63 -10.35
C LEU A 16 -2.02 8.78 -9.11
N LEU A 17 -3.15 8.07 -9.14
CA LEU A 17 -3.52 7.12 -8.09
C LEU A 17 -2.46 6.03 -7.92
N GLY A 18 -1.88 5.54 -9.01
CA GLY A 18 -0.80 4.55 -8.97
C GLY A 18 0.47 5.06 -8.28
N ILE A 19 0.90 6.29 -8.61
CA ILE A 19 2.05 6.94 -7.95
C ILE A 19 1.77 7.11 -6.45
N ILE A 20 0.57 7.54 -6.09
CA ILE A 20 0.15 7.69 -4.70
C ILE A 20 0.22 6.35 -3.96
N HIS A 21 -0.20 5.25 -4.60
CA HIS A 21 -0.12 3.90 -4.00
C HIS A 21 1.33 3.47 -3.77
N VAL A 22 2.24 3.70 -4.73
CA VAL A 22 3.66 3.38 -4.58
C VAL A 22 4.29 4.19 -3.44
N LEU A 23 3.99 5.50 -3.37
CA LEU A 23 4.50 6.37 -2.31
C LEU A 23 3.98 5.95 -0.94
N LEU A 24 2.66 5.73 -0.81
CA LEU A 24 2.07 5.28 0.45
C LEU A 24 2.57 3.90 0.87
N GLY A 25 2.72 2.96 -0.06
CA GLY A 25 3.28 1.63 0.23
C GLY A 25 4.70 1.72 0.78
N THR A 26 5.53 2.60 0.20
CA THR A 26 6.89 2.86 0.68
C THR A 26 6.88 3.45 2.10
N ILE A 27 6.06 4.49 2.33
CA ILE A 27 5.95 5.14 3.64
C ILE A 27 5.44 4.15 4.71
N TYR A 28 4.41 3.38 4.37
CA TYR A 28 3.82 2.40 5.28
C TYR A 28 4.82 1.29 5.64
N LEU A 29 5.61 0.81 4.67
CA LEU A 29 6.67 -0.16 4.92
C LEU A 29 7.70 0.38 5.91
N ILE A 30 8.19 1.60 5.71
CA ILE A 30 9.18 2.23 6.59
C ILE A 30 8.62 2.37 8.01
N LEU A 31 7.37 2.83 8.14
CA LEU A 31 6.69 2.96 9.44
C LEU A 31 6.52 1.61 10.14
N MET A 32 6.08 0.58 9.42
CA MET A 32 5.87 -0.75 9.99
C MET A 32 7.19 -1.40 10.42
N VAL A 33 8.27 -1.25 9.65
CA VAL A 33 9.60 -1.75 10.05
C VAL A 33 10.09 -1.01 11.30
N PHE A 34 9.93 0.31 11.36
CA PHE A 34 10.30 1.10 12.54
C PHE A 34 9.54 0.65 13.80
N PHE A 35 8.24 0.42 13.69
CA PHE A 35 7.43 -0.07 14.80
C PHE A 35 7.75 -1.52 15.17
N LEU A 36 8.01 -2.40 14.19
CA LEU A 36 8.40 -3.78 14.41
C LEU A 36 9.69 -3.86 15.24
N VAL A 37 10.72 -3.09 14.90
CA VAL A 37 11.99 -3.06 15.64
C VAL A 37 11.77 -2.67 17.11
N LYS A 38 10.90 -1.69 17.38
CA LYS A 38 10.56 -1.28 18.75
C LYS A 38 9.76 -2.33 19.52
N ARG A 39 9.03 -3.21 18.82
CA ARG A 39 8.10 -4.18 19.40
C ARG A 39 8.60 -5.62 19.41
N ALA A 40 9.68 -5.92 18.70
CA ALA A 40 10.18 -7.28 18.50
C ALA A 40 10.43 -8.03 19.82
N THR A 41 10.81 -7.31 20.89
CA THR A 41 11.10 -7.89 22.20
C THR A 41 9.90 -8.00 23.14
N ARG A 42 8.74 -7.41 22.80
CA ARG A 42 7.55 -7.33 23.67
C ARG A 42 6.34 -8.11 23.17
N LEU A 43 6.32 -8.54 21.91
CA LEU A 43 5.16 -9.24 21.34
C LEU A 43 5.23 -10.75 21.57
N THR A 44 4.07 -11.37 21.76
CA THR A 44 3.91 -12.82 21.74
C THR A 44 4.19 -13.38 20.33
N ASN A 45 4.73 -14.61 20.25
CA ASN A 45 5.15 -15.22 18.97
C ASN A 45 4.09 -15.18 17.86
N TRP A 46 2.81 -15.40 18.20
CA TRP A 46 1.70 -15.35 17.25
C TRP A 46 1.40 -13.94 16.74
N ALA A 47 1.35 -12.95 17.65
CA ALA A 47 1.09 -11.56 17.29
C ALA A 47 2.23 -10.97 16.46
N LEU A 48 3.47 -11.34 16.78
CA LEU A 48 4.65 -10.93 16.02
C LEU A 48 4.61 -11.47 14.59
N SER A 49 4.25 -12.75 14.42
CA SER A 49 4.15 -13.37 13.08
C SER A 49 3.11 -12.67 12.20
N LEU A 50 1.91 -12.40 12.75
CA LEU A 50 0.87 -11.67 12.03
C LEU A 50 1.31 -10.24 11.67
N TYR A 51 2.01 -9.57 12.57
CA TYR A 51 2.50 -8.20 12.34
C TYR A 51 3.57 -8.16 11.24
N ILE A 52 4.47 -9.14 11.17
CA ILE A 52 5.45 -9.27 10.09
C ILE A 52 4.75 -9.54 8.75
N ILE A 53 3.77 -10.46 8.74
CA ILE A 53 2.98 -10.74 7.53
C ILE A 53 2.32 -9.46 7.05
N GLN A 54 1.68 -8.69 7.94
CA GLN A 54 1.07 -7.40 7.61
C GLN A 54 2.09 -6.39 7.07
N ALA A 55 3.27 -6.30 7.70
CA ALA A 55 4.33 -5.36 7.33
C ALA A 55 4.91 -5.62 5.94
N ILE A 56 4.87 -6.86 5.45
CA ILE A 56 5.37 -7.23 4.13
C ILE A 56 4.23 -7.24 3.10
N PHE A 57 3.12 -7.88 3.43
CA PHE A 57 2.04 -8.15 2.49
C PHE A 57 1.33 -6.87 2.02
N ILE A 58 1.03 -5.94 2.93
CA ILE A 58 0.33 -4.70 2.59
C ILE A 58 1.15 -3.84 1.63
N PRO A 59 2.44 -3.51 1.90
CA PRO A 59 3.25 -2.77 0.95
C PRO A 59 3.39 -3.46 -0.40
N VAL A 60 3.60 -4.78 -0.44
CA VAL A 60 3.75 -5.52 -1.70
C VAL A 60 2.51 -5.38 -2.57
N LEU A 61 1.31 -5.51 -1.98
CA LEU A 61 0.06 -5.30 -2.72
C LEU A 61 -0.09 -3.86 -3.24
N MET A 62 0.33 -2.86 -2.45
CA MET A 62 0.31 -1.46 -2.89
C MET A 62 1.28 -1.16 -4.02
N PHE A 63 2.48 -1.73 -3.97
CA PHE A 63 3.44 -1.59 -5.05
C PHE A 63 2.92 -2.26 -6.32
N LEU A 64 2.36 -3.46 -6.20
CA LEU A 64 1.81 -4.18 -7.34
C LEU A 64 0.65 -3.39 -7.97
N SER A 65 -0.32 -2.95 -7.16
CA SER A 65 -1.47 -2.17 -7.65
C SER A 65 -1.03 -0.82 -8.23
N GLY A 66 -0.07 -0.14 -7.59
CA GLY A 66 0.46 1.13 -8.04
C GLY A 66 1.18 1.04 -9.39
N VAL A 67 2.04 0.04 -9.56
CA VAL A 67 2.74 -0.23 -10.83
C VAL A 67 1.76 -0.55 -11.95
N ILE A 68 0.74 -1.37 -11.69
CA ILE A 68 -0.29 -1.70 -12.68
C ILE A 68 -1.05 -0.44 -13.12
N LEU A 69 -1.43 0.42 -12.18
CA LEU A 69 -2.13 1.68 -12.48
C LEU A 69 -1.28 2.67 -13.29
N ILE A 70 0.03 2.74 -13.04
CA ILE A 70 0.95 3.61 -13.78
C ILE A 70 1.03 3.21 -15.26
N PHE A 71 1.17 1.91 -15.56
CA PHE A 71 1.37 1.45 -16.93
C PHE A 71 0.07 1.17 -17.69
N GLN A 72 -0.97 0.70 -17.00
CA GLN A 72 -2.20 0.18 -17.62
C GLN A 72 -3.48 0.85 -17.10
N GLY A 73 -3.37 1.84 -16.18
CA GLY A 73 -4.54 2.46 -15.57
C GLY A 73 -5.46 3.19 -16.55
N TRP A 74 -4.93 3.66 -17.69
CA TRP A 74 -5.70 4.36 -18.72
C TRP A 74 -6.74 3.47 -19.44
N ARG A 75 -6.58 2.15 -19.38
CA ARG A 75 -7.55 1.16 -19.91
C ARG A 75 -8.45 0.56 -18.85
N LEU A 76 -8.20 0.88 -17.57
CA LEU A 76 -8.93 0.30 -16.46
C LEU A 76 -10.32 0.92 -16.39
N ASP A 77 -11.36 0.10 -16.23
CA ASP A 77 -12.73 0.59 -16.12
C ASP A 77 -12.89 1.59 -14.97
N PRO A 78 -13.69 2.66 -15.13
CA PRO A 78 -13.87 3.68 -14.09
C PRO A 78 -14.28 3.13 -12.72
N ILE A 79 -15.10 2.06 -12.69
CA ILE A 79 -15.53 1.40 -11.45
C ILE A 79 -14.37 0.72 -10.71
N LEU A 80 -13.43 0.14 -11.46
CA LEU A 80 -12.23 -0.48 -10.89
C LEU A 80 -11.25 0.57 -10.38
N GLN A 81 -11.12 1.71 -11.09
CA GLN A 81 -10.36 2.86 -10.59
C GLN A 81 -10.93 3.40 -9.28
N PHE A 82 -12.26 3.46 -9.17
CA PHE A 82 -12.93 3.83 -7.91
C PHE A 82 -12.64 2.82 -6.78
N GLY A 83 -12.60 1.52 -7.08
CA GLY A 83 -12.19 0.50 -6.12
C GLY A 83 -10.74 0.69 -5.60
N GLN A 84 -9.83 1.13 -6.47
CA GLN A 84 -8.46 1.50 -6.07
C GLN A 84 -8.44 2.76 -5.19
N PHE A 85 -9.30 3.73 -5.48
CA PHE A 85 -9.46 4.91 -4.62
C PHE A 85 -9.99 4.55 -3.21
N LEU A 86 -10.96 3.64 -3.11
CA LEU A 86 -11.43 3.14 -1.81
C LEU A 86 -10.33 2.38 -1.05
N SER A 87 -9.53 1.59 -1.77
CA SER A 87 -8.39 0.87 -1.21
C SER A 87 -7.35 1.83 -0.64
N PHE A 88 -7.08 2.94 -1.33
CA PHE A 88 -6.26 4.04 -0.84
C PHE A 88 -6.78 4.62 0.49
N LEU A 89 -8.09 4.87 0.61
CA LEU A 89 -8.69 5.37 1.86
C LEU A 89 -8.54 4.39 3.03
N ILE A 90 -8.73 3.09 2.77
CA ILE A 90 -8.57 2.03 3.78
C ILE A 90 -7.12 2.00 4.29
N ILE A 91 -6.15 2.23 3.42
CA ILE A 91 -4.74 2.20 3.79
C ILE A 91 -4.35 3.42 4.61
N ILE A 92 -4.89 4.60 4.28
CA ILE A 92 -4.74 5.78 5.15
C ILE A 92 -5.26 5.47 6.54
N TYR A 93 -6.44 4.86 6.65
CA TYR A 93 -6.99 4.44 7.92
C TYR A 93 -6.06 3.46 8.65
N PHE A 94 -5.49 2.46 7.98
CA PHE A 94 -4.53 1.54 8.59
C PHE A 94 -3.26 2.24 9.07
N CYS A 95 -2.72 3.17 8.29
CA CYS A 95 -1.54 3.95 8.67
C CYS A 95 -1.80 4.75 9.95
N ILE A 96 -2.94 5.46 10.02
CA ILE A 96 -3.34 6.22 11.21
C ILE A 96 -3.54 5.27 12.41
N LYS A 97 -4.29 4.17 12.22
CA LYS A 97 -4.56 3.17 13.26
C LYS A 97 -3.25 2.60 13.82
N ASP A 98 -2.31 2.21 12.97
CA ASP A 98 -1.02 1.65 13.38
C ASP A 98 -0.16 2.69 14.11
N ILE A 99 -0.16 3.95 13.68
CA ILE A 99 0.52 5.04 14.40
C ILE A 99 -0.10 5.23 15.78
N VAL A 100 -1.43 5.37 15.87
CA VAL A 100 -2.13 5.60 17.15
C VAL A 100 -1.87 4.46 18.13
N ILE A 101 -2.02 3.21 17.69
CA ILE A 101 -1.77 2.02 18.52
C ILE A 101 -0.32 1.96 19.00
N ASN A 102 0.65 2.37 18.17
CA ASN A 102 2.06 2.33 18.53
C ASN A 102 2.50 3.50 19.42
N VAL A 103 1.94 4.69 19.22
CA VAL A 103 2.31 5.90 19.98
C VAL A 103 1.61 5.93 21.34
N TYR A 104 0.30 5.70 21.40
CA TYR A 104 -0.46 5.80 22.65
C TYR A 104 -0.18 4.65 23.62
N ARG A 105 0.13 3.45 23.13
CA ARG A 105 0.42 2.30 24.00
C ARG A 105 1.83 2.31 24.61
N ASN A 106 2.68 3.25 24.18
CA ASN A 106 4.03 3.39 24.70
C ASN A 106 4.15 4.50 25.77
N ARG A 107 3.04 5.18 26.09
CA ARG A 107 2.86 5.96 27.33
C ARG A 107 2.23 5.06 28.39
#